data_AF-S7HSY4-F1
#
_entry.id   AF-S7HSY4-F1
#
_cell.length_a   1.000
_cell.length_b   1.000
_cell.length_c   1.000
_cell.angle_alpha   90.00
_cell.angle_beta   90.00
_cell.angle_gamma   90.00
#
_symmetry.space_group_name_H-M   'P 1'
#
loop_
_entity.id
_entity.type
_entity.pdbx_description
1 polymer ?
#
loop_
_entity_poly.entity_id
_entity_poly.type
_entity_poly.pdbx_seq_one_letter_code
_entity_poly.pdbx_strand_id
1 'polypeptide(L)' 'MEGEKLAKAAGLAVRIIPTPGKLDASCGFSLRYELVDEAALTALLDEEGLAWVALYHACRQGLTVTYTKIREG' A
#
# COMPACT_ATOMS: atom_id res chain seq x y z
N MET A 1 12.78 -3.77 -4.32
CA MET A 1 12.30 -3.31 -2.98
C MET A 1 12.47 -1.79 -2.88
N GLU A 2 12.25 -1.04 -3.96
CA GLU A 2 12.44 0.41 -3.99
C GLU A 2 11.33 1.18 -3.24
N GLY A 3 10.06 0.75 -3.37
CA GLY A 3 8.93 1.48 -2.79
C GLY A 3 8.98 1.69 -1.27
N GLU A 4 9.45 0.69 -0.49
CA GLU A 4 9.60 0.88 0.97
C GLU A 4 10.75 1.83 1.31
N LYS A 5 11.88 1.70 0.60
CA LYS A 5 13.05 2.55 0.87
C LYS A 5 12.74 4.01 0.57
N LEU A 6 12.07 4.28 -0.54
CA LEU A 6 11.67 5.63 -0.94
C LEU A 6 10.68 6.24 0.05
N ALA A 7 9.63 5.51 0.41
CA ALA A 7 8.65 6.03 1.35
C ALA A 7 9.22 6.18 2.77
N LYS A 8 10.12 5.30 3.24
CA LYS A 8 10.85 5.51 4.50
C LYS A 8 11.80 6.70 4.43
N ALA A 9 12.47 6.92 3.29
CA ALA A 9 13.32 8.09 3.10
C ALA A 9 12.51 9.41 3.12
N ALA A 10 11.27 9.37 2.64
CA ALA A 10 10.30 10.47 2.75
C ALA A 10 9.68 10.61 4.16
N GLY A 11 10.07 9.78 5.14
CA GLY A 11 9.54 9.82 6.50
C GLY A 11 8.15 9.20 6.67
N LEU A 12 7.63 8.53 5.64
CA LEU A 12 6.31 7.91 5.67
C LEU A 12 6.36 6.59 6.46
N ALA A 13 5.31 6.34 7.24
CA ALA A 13 5.17 5.13 8.04
C ALA A 13 4.74 3.94 7.18
N VAL A 14 5.60 3.49 6.28
CA VAL A 14 5.33 2.34 5.39
C VAL A 14 5.94 1.04 5.89
N ARG A 15 5.25 -0.07 5.61
CA ARG A 15 5.75 -1.43 5.81
C ARG A 15 5.36 -2.32 4.65
N ILE A 16 6.32 -3.02 4.07
CA ILE A 16 6.02 -4.13 3.16
C ILE A 16 5.37 -5.24 3.97
N ILE A 17 4.18 -5.62 3.54
CA ILE A 17 3.48 -6.81 4.01
C ILE A 17 3.39 -7.80 2.84
N PRO A 18 3.46 -9.12 3.09
CA PRO A 18 3.08 -10.08 2.07
C PRO A 18 1.63 -9.79 1.67
N THR A 19 1.33 -9.80 0.37
CA THR A 19 -0.05 -9.60 -0.08
C THR A 19 -0.95 -10.60 0.65
N PRO A 20 -1.96 -10.14 1.41
CA PRO A 20 -2.84 -11.04 2.13
C PRO A 20 -3.49 -12.00 1.14
N GLY A 21 -3.41 -13.32 1.38
CA GLY A 21 -3.96 -14.33 0.46
C GLY A 21 -5.47 -14.26 0.21
N LYS A 22 -6.19 -13.35 0.89
CA LYS A 22 -7.59 -12.98 0.58
C LYS A 22 -7.72 -11.99 -0.58
N LEU A 23 -6.65 -11.31 -0.99
CA LEU A 23 -6.65 -10.30 -2.05
C LEU A 23 -6.19 -10.89 -3.39
N ASP A 24 -5.10 -11.66 -3.40
CA ASP A 24 -4.66 -12.44 -4.56
C ASP A 24 -3.62 -13.50 -4.15
N ALA A 25 -3.62 -14.66 -4.83
CA ALA A 25 -2.71 -15.78 -4.57
C ALA A 25 -1.34 -15.65 -5.28
N SER A 26 -1.05 -14.48 -5.86
CA SER A 26 0.26 -14.19 -6.46
C SER A 26 1.24 -13.72 -5.38
N CYS A 27 2.48 -14.16 -5.48
CA CYS A 27 3.60 -13.85 -4.58
C CYS A 27 4.04 -12.37 -4.67
N GLY A 28 3.11 -11.45 -4.46
CA GLY A 28 3.29 -10.01 -4.51
C GLY A 28 3.53 -9.41 -3.13
N PHE A 29 4.07 -8.20 -3.12
CA PHE A 29 4.26 -7.40 -1.92
C PHE A 29 3.27 -6.25 -1.94
N SER A 30 2.59 -6.03 -0.82
CA SER A 30 1.73 -4.87 -0.61
C SER A 30 2.44 -3.89 0.32
N LEU A 31 2.35 -2.60 0.02
CA LEU A 31 2.79 -1.56 0.94
C LEU A 31 1.63 -1.20 1.86
N ARG A 32 1.80 -1.49 3.15
CA ARG A 32 0.91 -0.95 4.18
C ARG A 32 1.42 0.44 4.55
N TYR A 33 0.51 1.40 4.54
CA TYR A 33 0.75 2.79 4.90
C TYR A 33 -0.44 3.29 5.74
N GLU A 34 -0.25 4.41 6.44
CA GLU A 34 -1.33 5.10 7.14
C GLU A 34 -2.16 5.91 6.15
N LEU A 35 -3.49 5.96 6.32
CA LEU A 35 -4.38 6.66 5.37
C LEU A 35 -4.06 8.16 5.24
N VAL A 36 -3.50 8.79 6.28
CA VAL A 36 -3.05 10.18 6.24
C VAL A 36 -1.90 10.41 5.26
N ASP A 37 -1.08 9.38 5.04
CA ASP A 37 0.10 9.41 4.18
C ASP A 37 -0.22 8.98 2.74
N GLU A 38 -1.47 8.59 2.44
CA GLU A 38 -1.87 8.05 1.13
C GLU A 38 -1.56 9.00 -0.02
N ALA A 39 -1.91 10.28 0.13
CA ALA A 39 -1.69 11.29 -0.90
C ALA A 39 -0.19 11.51 -1.16
N ALA A 40 0.61 11.54 -0.10
CA ALA A 40 2.06 11.70 -0.20
C ALA A 40 2.73 10.47 -0.83
N LEU A 41 2.29 9.27 -0.43
CA LEU A 41 2.82 8.02 -0.96
C LEU A 41 2.48 7.86 -2.45
N THR A 42 1.23 8.10 -2.84
CA THR A 42 0.81 7.97 -4.23
C THR A 42 1.51 8.96 -5.14
N ALA A 43 1.68 10.21 -4.70
CA ALA A 43 2.46 11.21 -5.44
C ALA A 43 3.93 10.77 -5.59
N LEU A 44 4.56 10.29 -4.52
CA LEU A 44 5.94 9.81 -4.55
C LEU A 44 6.12 8.58 -5.46
N LEU A 45 5.16 7.64 -5.46
CA LEU A 45 5.19 6.50 -6.38
C LEU A 45 5.05 6.94 -7.84
N ASP A 46 4.22 7.93 -8.12
CA ASP A 46 4.01 8.49 -9.46
C ASP A 46 5.25 9.25 -9.96
N GLU A 47 5.84 10.09 -9.11
CA GLU A 47 7.07 10.83 -9.41
C GLU A 47 8.26 9.90 -9.70
N GLU A 48 8.40 8.82 -8.94
CA GLU A 48 9.45 7.83 -9.14
C GLU A 48 9.12 6.81 -10.25
N GLY A 49 7.94 6.90 -10.88
CA GLY A 49 7.51 5.99 -11.94
C GLY A 49 7.37 4.54 -11.50
N LEU A 50 7.06 4.30 -10.22
CA LEU A 50 6.92 2.96 -9.67
C LEU A 50 5.58 2.36 -10.08
N ALA A 51 5.62 1.17 -10.68
CA ALA A 51 4.41 0.42 -11.01
C ALA A 51 3.71 -0.09 -9.73
N TRP A 52 2.45 0.31 -9.55
CA TRP A 52 1.56 -0.20 -8.51
C TRP A 52 0.23 -0.62 -9.15
N VAL A 53 -0.42 -1.65 -8.59
CA VAL A 53 -1.61 -2.26 -9.21
C VAL A 53 -2.88 -1.60 -8.73
N ALA A 54 -3.04 -1.44 -7.41
CA ALA A 54 -4.25 -0.87 -6.82
C ALA A 54 -4.01 -0.41 -5.38
N LEU A 55 -4.83 0.53 -4.93
CA LEU A 55 -4.91 1.02 -3.56
C LEU A 55 -6.13 0.43 -2.87
N TYR A 56 -5.93 -0.02 -1.63
CA TYR A 56 -6.97 -0.62 -0.81
C TYR A 56 -7.01 0.04 0.56
N HIS A 57 -8.20 0.43 1.00
CA HIS A 57 -8.42 0.86 2.38
C HIS A 57 -8.80 -0.34 3.23
N ALA A 58 -8.00 -0.60 4.27
CA ALA A 58 -8.30 -1.63 5.26
C ALA A 58 -9.15 -1.02 6.39
N CYS A 59 -10.40 -1.45 6.51
CA CYS A 59 -11.24 -1.14 7.66
C CYS A 59 -11.28 -2.34 8.60
N ARG A 60 -10.88 -2.14 9.86
CA ARG A 60 -10.99 -3.16 10.90
C ARG A 60 -12.25 -2.92 11.73
N GLN A 61 -13.18 -3.85 11.67
CA GLN A 61 -14.37 -3.89 12.52
C GLN A 61 -14.25 -5.10 13.45
N GLY A 62 -13.79 -4.88 14.68
CA GLY A 62 -13.54 -5.94 15.66
C GLY A 62 -12.43 -6.90 15.24
N LEU A 63 -12.78 -8.19 15.08
CA LEU A 63 -11.86 -9.24 14.60
C LEU A 63 -11.81 -9.33 13.07
N THR A 64 -12.69 -8.64 12.37
CA THR A 64 -12.79 -8.68 10.92
C THR A 64 -12.04 -7.50 10.31
N VAL A 65 -11.20 -7.77 9.32
CA VAL A 65 -10.60 -6.74 8.46
C VAL A 65 -11.20 -6.89 7.08
N THR A 66 -11.81 -5.82 6.59
CA THR A 66 -12.31 -5.69 5.22
C THR A 66 -11.41 -4.76 4.44
N TYR A 67 -11.15 -5.10 3.19
CA TYR A 67 -10.35 -4.29 2.28
C TYR A 67 -11.26 -3.79 1.16
N THR A 68 -11.31 -2.48 0.97
CA THR A 68 -12.09 -1.85 -0.10
C THR A 68 -11.12 -1.26 -1.12
N LYS A 69 -11.21 -1.69 -2.38
CA LYS A 69 -10.42 -1.10 -3.47
C LYS A 69 -10.89 0.33 -3.70
N ILE A 70 -9.98 1.28 -3.65
CA ILE A 70 -10.26 2.70 -3.83
C ILE A 70 -9.87 3.16 -5.22
N ARG A 71 -8.71 2.69 -5.69
CA ARG A 71 -8.15 3.09 -6.98
C ARG A 71 -7.37 1.94 -7.59
N GLU A 72 -7.36 1.88 -8.92
CA GLU A 72 -6.47 1.03 -9.71
C GLU A 72 -5.44 1.94 -10.40
N GLY A 73 -4.19 1.49 -10.46
CA GLY A 73 -3.03 2.21 -11.00
C GLY A 73 -2.78 1.88 -12.46
#